data_AF-A0A6A4ZJC4-F1
#
_entry.id   AF-A0A6A4ZJC4-F1
#
_cell.length_a   1.000
_cell.length_b   1.000
_cell.length_c   1.000
_cell.angle_alpha   90.00
_cell.angle_beta   90.00
_cell.angle_gamma   90.00
#
_symmetry.space_group_name_H-M   'P 1'
#
loop_
_entity.id
_entity.type
_entity.pdbx_description
1 polymer ?
#
loop_
_entity_poly.entity_id
_entity_poly.type
_entity_poly.pdbx_seq_one_letter_code
_entity_poly.pdbx_strand_id
1 'polypeptide(L)'
;ISLAGIAKFNMCAVDGIRFCTDHLVVDKSPQSVASFLFEHNGKLDKAEIGAYLGRSPWFQHGFCIQVLTAFVELLDFTDLVVDEAIRKFLAYFRLPGEAQQIGRVLDAFAFRYHATNPTVFSSRDVAFMAAYSIMMLQTDLHNPCIPVDKKMSKAMFVRCNQDVYGGSSDLAPDGFLGGIYDRIQERSLDRKDGSPGSAACAKCHSPLPAADDLAVFSTVVVDNRDFCEVLDSWSVVKHVSLCGSCWGHMYQCHDVAFGFCNIGPRSSECGGS
;
A
#
# COMPACT_ATOMS: atom_id res chain seq x y z
N ILE A 1 -26.23 -12.51 -3.72
CA ILE A 1 -25.12 -12.97 -4.60
C ILE A 1 -25.26 -14.47 -4.92
N SER A 2 -25.12 -14.85 -6.20
CA SER A 2 -25.17 -16.27 -6.63
C SER A 2 -23.87 -17.01 -6.26
N LEU A 3 -23.98 -18.25 -5.77
CA LEU A 3 -22.82 -19.11 -5.48
C LEU A 3 -21.91 -19.31 -6.70
N ALA A 4 -22.49 -19.37 -7.90
CA ALA A 4 -21.73 -19.48 -9.14
C ALA A 4 -20.90 -18.22 -9.45
N GLY A 5 -21.43 -17.04 -9.10
CA GLY A 5 -20.72 -15.76 -9.26
C GLY A 5 -19.53 -15.65 -8.29
N ILE A 6 -19.73 -16.07 -7.03
CA ILE A 6 -18.64 -16.14 -6.03
C ILE A 6 -17.56 -17.11 -6.50
N ALA A 7 -17.93 -18.32 -6.90
CA ALA A 7 -16.97 -19.33 -7.35
C ALA A 7 -16.14 -18.84 -8.54
N LYS A 8 -16.78 -18.19 -9.52
CA LYS A 8 -16.07 -17.58 -10.66
C LYS A 8 -15.15 -16.45 -10.23
N PHE A 9 -15.61 -15.57 -9.35
CA PHE A 9 -14.79 -14.47 -8.83
C PHE A 9 -13.53 -14.98 -8.13
N ASN A 10 -13.68 -15.99 -7.27
CA ASN A 10 -12.57 -16.54 -6.50
C ASN A 10 -11.55 -17.31 -7.37
N MET A 11 -11.92 -17.64 -8.62
CA MET A 11 -10.97 -18.17 -9.61
C MET A 11 -10.32 -17.05 -10.44
N CYS A 12 -11.08 -16.00 -10.74
CA CYS A 12 -10.65 -14.85 -11.54
C CYS A 12 -11.65 -13.70 -11.33
N ALA A 13 -11.22 -12.63 -10.64
CA ALA A 13 -12.07 -11.49 -10.32
C ALA A 13 -12.74 -10.89 -11.56
N VAL A 14 -11.98 -10.76 -12.66
CA VAL A 14 -12.44 -10.18 -13.92
C VAL A 14 -13.61 -10.98 -14.50
N ASP A 15 -13.47 -12.30 -14.54
CA ASP A 15 -14.52 -13.19 -15.06
C ASP A 15 -15.72 -13.27 -14.12
N GLY A 16 -15.48 -13.22 -12.81
CA GLY A 16 -16.52 -13.15 -11.79
C GLY A 16 -17.39 -11.91 -11.88
N ILE A 17 -16.76 -10.73 -12.00
CA ILE A 17 -17.47 -9.46 -12.18
C ILE A 17 -18.21 -9.44 -13.52
N ARG A 18 -17.57 -9.90 -14.61
CA ARG A 18 -18.26 -10.04 -15.91
C ARG A 18 -19.49 -10.94 -15.79
N PHE A 19 -19.36 -12.10 -15.16
CA PHE A 19 -20.48 -13.01 -14.95
C PHE A 19 -21.61 -12.36 -14.15
N CYS A 20 -21.29 -11.68 -13.04
CA CYS A 20 -22.28 -11.03 -12.20
C CYS A 20 -23.01 -9.90 -12.95
N THR A 21 -22.29 -9.14 -13.78
CA THR A 21 -22.87 -8.06 -14.57
C THR A 21 -23.71 -8.55 -15.75
N ASP A 22 -23.32 -9.64 -16.42
CA ASP A 22 -24.10 -10.23 -17.52
C ASP A 22 -25.40 -10.90 -17.04
N HIS A 23 -25.44 -11.36 -15.78
CA HIS A 23 -26.63 -11.96 -15.16
C HIS A 23 -27.42 -10.96 -14.30
N LEU A 24 -27.15 -9.65 -14.42
CA LEU A 24 -27.85 -8.58 -13.69
C LEU A 24 -27.82 -8.75 -12.16
N VAL A 25 -26.77 -9.39 -11.64
CA VAL A 25 -26.51 -9.49 -10.18
C VAL A 25 -25.90 -8.19 -9.66
N VAL A 26 -25.11 -7.52 -10.50
CA VAL A 26 -24.45 -6.23 -10.20
C VAL A 26 -24.56 -5.36 -11.45
N ASP A 27 -24.87 -4.08 -11.29
CA ASP A 27 -24.86 -3.15 -12.43
C ASP A 27 -23.44 -2.93 -12.96
N LYS A 28 -23.32 -2.59 -14.24
CA LYS A 28 -22.05 -2.29 -14.91
C LYS A 28 -21.50 -0.89 -14.55
N SER A 29 -21.75 -0.40 -13.34
CA SER A 29 -21.23 0.87 -12.84
C SER A 29 -20.08 0.64 -11.85
N PRO A 30 -19.09 1.54 -11.78
CA PRO A 30 -18.01 1.44 -10.81
C PRO A 30 -18.51 1.36 -9.35
N GLN A 31 -19.56 2.13 -9.03
CA GLN A 31 -20.16 2.21 -7.69
C GLN A 31 -20.83 0.89 -7.29
N SER A 32 -21.57 0.27 -8.21
CA SER A 32 -22.23 -1.02 -7.93
C SER A 32 -21.20 -2.14 -7.79
N VAL A 33 -20.14 -2.15 -8.60
CA VAL A 33 -19.03 -3.11 -8.44
C VAL A 33 -18.28 -2.87 -7.13
N ALA A 34 -17.97 -1.62 -6.78
CA ALA A 34 -17.31 -1.29 -5.52
C ALA A 34 -18.13 -1.75 -4.30
N SER A 35 -19.44 -1.46 -4.29
CA SER A 35 -20.36 -1.89 -3.24
C SER A 35 -20.44 -3.42 -3.14
N PHE A 36 -20.48 -4.10 -4.28
CA PHE A 36 -20.44 -5.57 -4.33
C PHE A 36 -19.17 -6.14 -3.69
N LEU A 37 -17.99 -5.60 -4.04
CA LEU A 37 -16.72 -6.03 -3.45
C LEU A 37 -16.69 -5.76 -1.94
N PHE A 38 -17.19 -4.59 -1.53
CA PHE A 38 -17.23 -4.16 -0.14
C PHE A 38 -18.14 -5.03 0.72
N GLU A 39 -19.39 -5.25 0.30
CA GLU A 39 -20.41 -5.99 1.06
C GLU A 39 -20.16 -7.50 1.10
N HIS A 40 -19.46 -8.03 0.09
CA HIS A 40 -19.25 -9.48 -0.05
C HIS A 40 -17.81 -9.91 0.19
N ASN A 41 -16.94 -9.04 0.69
CA ASN A 41 -15.53 -9.33 0.97
C ASN A 41 -15.28 -10.57 1.86
N GLY A 42 -16.24 -10.97 2.70
CA GLY A 42 -16.14 -12.19 3.51
C GLY A 42 -16.41 -13.51 2.76
N LYS A 43 -16.89 -13.44 1.52
CA LYS A 43 -17.17 -14.60 0.65
C LYS A 43 -16.29 -14.63 -0.60
N LEU A 44 -15.80 -13.45 -0.99
CA LEU A 44 -14.89 -13.28 -2.12
C LEU A 44 -13.45 -13.52 -1.67
N ASP A 45 -12.63 -14.03 -2.58
CA ASP A 45 -11.20 -14.15 -2.33
C ASP A 45 -10.58 -12.74 -2.22
N LYS A 46 -10.00 -12.45 -1.06
CA LYS A 46 -9.42 -11.14 -0.75
C LYS A 46 -8.18 -10.81 -1.60
N ALA A 47 -7.43 -11.80 -2.07
CA ALA A 47 -6.33 -11.59 -3.00
C ALA A 47 -6.87 -11.18 -4.38
N GLU A 48 -7.96 -11.82 -4.83
CA GLU A 48 -8.63 -11.45 -6.08
C GLU A 48 -9.25 -10.04 -6.01
N ILE A 49 -9.82 -9.63 -4.86
CA ILE A 49 -10.27 -8.24 -4.66
C ILE A 49 -9.10 -7.28 -4.81
N GLY A 50 -7.99 -7.51 -4.09
CA GLY A 50 -6.82 -6.66 -4.15
C GLY A 50 -6.25 -6.54 -5.56
N ALA A 51 -6.04 -7.67 -6.23
CA ALA A 51 -5.53 -7.72 -7.60
C ALA A 51 -6.44 -6.99 -8.60
N TYR A 52 -7.77 -7.06 -8.42
CA TYR A 52 -8.73 -6.34 -9.26
C TYR A 52 -8.65 -4.83 -9.05
N LEU A 53 -8.65 -4.38 -7.78
CA LEU A 53 -8.57 -2.96 -7.41
C LEU A 53 -7.23 -2.35 -7.82
N GLY A 54 -6.14 -3.12 -7.76
CA GLY A 54 -4.78 -2.69 -8.10
C GLY A 54 -4.49 -2.67 -9.60
N ARG A 55 -5.41 -3.05 -10.49
CA ARG A 55 -5.16 -3.14 -11.94
C ARG A 55 -4.66 -1.82 -12.54
N SER A 56 -3.94 -1.96 -13.65
CA SER A 56 -3.38 -0.82 -14.38
C SER A 56 -4.47 0.09 -14.97
N PRO A 57 -4.26 1.43 -15.04
CA PRO A 57 -5.20 2.35 -15.69
C PRO A 57 -5.52 2.00 -17.17
N TRP A 58 -4.63 1.29 -17.86
CA TRP A 58 -4.83 0.86 -19.23
C TRP A 58 -5.79 -0.34 -19.35
N PHE A 59 -5.98 -1.09 -18.27
CA PHE A 59 -6.87 -2.25 -18.25
C PHE A 59 -8.32 -1.80 -18.21
N GLN A 60 -9.15 -2.33 -19.12
CA GLN A 60 -10.58 -2.01 -19.23
C GLN A 60 -10.87 -0.49 -19.22
N HIS A 61 -10.05 0.31 -19.91
CA HIS A 61 -10.20 1.77 -19.99
C HIS A 61 -10.27 2.46 -18.61
N GLY A 62 -9.53 1.94 -17.63
CA GLY A 62 -9.47 2.51 -16.28
C GLY A 62 -10.69 2.21 -15.42
N PHE A 63 -11.55 1.27 -15.82
CA PHE A 63 -12.73 0.90 -15.04
C PHE A 63 -12.38 0.43 -13.62
N CYS A 64 -11.34 -0.41 -13.47
CA CYS A 64 -10.87 -0.87 -12.16
C CYS A 64 -10.39 0.28 -11.26
N ILE A 65 -9.81 1.35 -11.83
CA ILE A 65 -9.40 2.54 -11.09
C ILE A 65 -10.63 3.29 -10.57
N GLN A 66 -11.67 3.43 -11.40
CA GLN A 66 -12.93 4.04 -10.97
C GLN A 66 -13.61 3.20 -9.88
N VAL A 67 -13.53 1.87 -9.96
CA VAL A 67 -14.01 0.97 -8.90
C VAL A 67 -13.21 1.18 -7.62
N LEU A 68 -11.88 1.29 -7.68
CA LEU A 68 -11.05 1.59 -6.51
C LEU A 68 -11.41 2.94 -5.88
N THR A 69 -11.62 3.99 -6.68
CA THR A 69 -12.08 5.29 -6.18
C THR A 69 -13.42 5.17 -5.47
N ALA A 70 -14.42 4.54 -6.10
CA ALA A 70 -15.73 4.32 -5.48
C ALA A 70 -15.63 3.43 -4.23
N PHE A 71 -14.70 2.47 -4.20
CA PHE A 71 -14.49 1.57 -3.07
C PHE A 71 -13.95 2.32 -1.84
N VAL A 72 -12.94 3.18 -2.03
CA VAL A 72 -12.40 3.96 -0.90
C VAL A 72 -13.41 4.98 -0.38
N GLU A 73 -14.31 5.49 -1.22
CA GLU A 73 -15.40 6.38 -0.80
C GLU A 73 -16.41 5.73 0.15
N LEU A 74 -16.56 4.39 0.11
CA LEU A 74 -17.40 3.63 1.05
C LEU A 74 -16.79 3.54 2.47
N LEU A 75 -15.50 3.85 2.62
CA LEU A 75 -14.82 3.77 3.90
C LEU A 75 -14.87 5.10 4.64
N ASP A 76 -15.25 5.03 5.91
CA ASP A 76 -15.14 6.17 6.82
C ASP A 76 -13.86 6.04 7.67
N PHE A 77 -12.97 7.02 7.60
CA PHE A 77 -11.76 7.08 8.40
C PHE A 77 -11.75 8.23 9.40
N THR A 78 -12.87 8.94 9.57
CA THR A 78 -12.97 10.05 10.53
C THR A 78 -12.53 9.59 11.92
N ASP A 79 -11.69 10.40 12.55
CA ASP A 79 -11.12 10.22 13.89
C ASP A 79 -10.24 8.97 14.08
N LEU A 80 -9.93 8.22 13.01
CA LEU A 80 -8.97 7.13 13.06
C LEU A 80 -7.55 7.63 12.87
N VAL A 81 -6.63 7.11 13.69
CA VAL A 81 -5.20 7.27 13.43
C VAL A 81 -4.83 6.47 12.18
N VAL A 82 -3.86 6.97 11.41
CA VAL A 82 -3.50 6.44 10.08
C VAL A 82 -3.24 4.93 10.07
N ASP A 83 -2.57 4.36 11.08
CA ASP A 83 -2.32 2.93 11.15
C ASP A 83 -3.61 2.11 11.35
N GLU A 84 -4.54 2.59 12.18
CA GLU A 84 -5.85 1.95 12.38
C GLU A 84 -6.75 2.11 11.14
N ALA A 85 -6.66 3.24 10.44
CA ALA A 85 -7.33 3.42 9.15
C ALA A 85 -6.78 2.43 8.10
N ILE A 86 -5.46 2.19 8.06
CA ILE A 86 -4.89 1.19 7.16
C ILE A 86 -5.35 -0.22 7.55
N ARG A 87 -5.38 -0.57 8.85
CA ARG A 87 -5.95 -1.86 9.29
C ARG A 87 -7.40 -2.01 8.83
N LYS A 88 -8.22 -0.96 8.99
CA LYS A 88 -9.61 -0.96 8.53
C LYS A 88 -9.69 -1.15 7.02
N PHE A 89 -8.82 -0.51 6.25
CA PHE A 89 -8.76 -0.62 4.81
C PHE A 89 -8.38 -2.04 4.35
N LEU A 90 -7.30 -2.58 4.90
CA LEU A 90 -6.78 -3.92 4.57
C LEU A 90 -7.63 -5.06 5.14
N ALA A 91 -8.61 -4.78 6.01
CA ALA A 91 -9.57 -5.78 6.43
C ALA A 91 -10.43 -6.31 5.28
N TYR A 92 -10.59 -5.55 4.18
CA TYR A 92 -11.47 -5.92 3.07
C TYR A 92 -10.79 -6.71 1.96
N PHE A 93 -9.47 -6.60 1.79
CA PHE A 93 -8.74 -7.25 0.71
C PHE A 93 -7.26 -7.40 1.08
N ARG A 94 -6.54 -8.26 0.35
CA ARG A 94 -5.09 -8.42 0.50
C ARG A 94 -4.37 -7.52 -0.47
N LEU A 95 -3.29 -6.85 -0.02
CA LEU A 95 -2.54 -5.98 -0.90
C LEU A 95 -1.96 -6.76 -2.09
N PRO A 96 -1.92 -6.16 -3.29
CA PRO A 96 -1.32 -6.83 -4.43
C PRO A 96 0.20 -7.01 -4.26
N GLY A 97 0.76 -8.01 -4.96
CA GLY A 97 2.19 -8.31 -4.92
C GLY A 97 3.10 -7.35 -5.70
N GLU A 98 2.55 -6.58 -6.64
CA GLU A 98 3.32 -5.74 -7.56
C GLU A 98 3.43 -4.31 -7.03
N ALA A 99 4.65 -3.75 -6.97
CA ALA A 99 4.92 -2.42 -6.44
C ALA A 99 4.04 -1.32 -7.05
N GLN A 100 3.82 -1.36 -8.38
CA GLN A 100 2.97 -0.38 -9.07
C GLN A 100 1.49 -0.48 -8.65
N GLN A 101 1.01 -1.70 -8.35
CA GLN A 101 -0.35 -1.93 -7.89
C GLN A 101 -0.53 -1.46 -6.45
N ILE A 102 0.44 -1.76 -5.58
CA ILE A 102 0.48 -1.28 -4.19
C ILE A 102 0.42 0.25 -4.14
N GLY A 103 1.27 0.93 -4.93
CA GLY A 103 1.29 2.38 -5.00
C GLY A 103 -0.08 2.98 -5.34
N ARG A 104 -0.80 2.40 -6.32
CA ARG A 104 -2.16 2.86 -6.68
C ARG A 104 -3.16 2.68 -5.54
N VAL A 105 -3.12 1.53 -4.88
CA VAL A 105 -4.04 1.22 -3.77
C VAL A 105 -3.79 2.15 -2.58
N LEU A 106 -2.51 2.42 -2.26
CA LEU A 106 -2.14 3.34 -1.19
C LEU A 106 -2.42 4.81 -1.54
N ASP A 107 -2.31 5.22 -2.80
CA ASP A 107 -2.69 6.57 -3.24
C ASP A 107 -4.21 6.80 -3.07
N ALA A 108 -5.03 5.82 -3.46
CA ALA A 108 -6.48 5.88 -3.21
C ALA A 108 -6.82 5.91 -1.71
N PHE A 109 -6.08 5.16 -0.88
CA PHE A 109 -6.20 5.25 0.57
C PHE A 109 -5.88 6.66 1.08
N ALA A 110 -4.73 7.22 0.67
CA ALA A 110 -4.28 8.54 1.08
C ALA A 110 -5.26 9.63 0.67
N PHE A 111 -5.82 9.53 -0.54
CA PHE A 111 -6.91 10.39 -1.02
C PHE A 111 -8.05 10.43 0.01
N ARG A 112 -8.55 9.25 0.39
CA ARG A 112 -9.71 9.15 1.26
C ARG A 112 -9.39 9.54 2.70
N TYR A 113 -8.24 9.11 3.22
CA TYR A 113 -7.81 9.39 4.58
C TYR A 113 -7.64 10.89 4.79
N HIS A 114 -6.97 11.59 3.89
CA HIS A 114 -6.81 13.04 3.98
C HIS A 114 -8.14 13.78 3.83
N ALA A 115 -9.03 13.34 2.93
CA ALA A 115 -10.35 13.94 2.77
C ALA A 115 -11.24 13.83 4.02
N THR A 116 -11.07 12.76 4.81
CA THR A 116 -11.83 12.52 6.06
C THR A 116 -11.11 13.03 7.31
N ASN A 117 -9.81 13.31 7.22
CA ASN A 117 -8.94 13.80 8.30
C ASN A 117 -8.03 14.93 7.80
N PRO A 118 -8.58 16.07 7.34
CA PRO A 118 -7.82 17.13 6.66
C PRO A 118 -6.79 17.83 7.54
N THR A 119 -6.92 17.71 8.87
CA THR A 119 -6.03 18.36 9.85
C THR A 119 -4.86 17.49 10.29
N VAL A 120 -4.87 16.19 9.99
CA VAL A 120 -3.82 15.25 10.43
C VAL A 120 -2.55 15.38 9.59
N PHE A 121 -2.72 15.58 8.28
CA PHE A 121 -1.63 15.71 7.33
C PHE A 121 -1.78 16.99 6.50
N SER A 122 -0.68 17.66 6.18
CA SER A 122 -0.69 18.89 5.40
C SER A 122 -1.14 18.69 3.94
N SER A 123 -0.97 17.49 3.40
CA SER A 123 -1.45 17.12 2.07
C SER A 123 -1.73 15.62 1.95
N ARG A 124 -2.41 15.24 0.86
CA ARG A 124 -2.55 13.84 0.45
C ARG A 124 -1.20 13.15 0.30
N ASP A 125 -0.22 13.82 -0.29
CA ASP A 125 1.10 13.23 -0.55
C ASP A 125 1.78 12.86 0.76
N VAL A 126 1.66 13.69 1.80
CA VAL A 126 2.16 13.36 3.14
C VAL A 126 1.42 12.16 3.73
N ALA A 127 0.09 12.07 3.56
CA ALA A 127 -0.67 10.90 4.00
C ALA A 127 -0.25 9.60 3.28
N PHE A 128 0.07 9.69 1.99
CA PHE A 128 0.59 8.59 1.19
C PHE A 128 1.96 8.13 1.68
N MET A 129 2.88 9.08 1.89
CA MET A 129 4.22 8.83 2.44
C MET A 129 4.15 8.17 3.83
N ALA A 130 3.26 8.65 4.68
CA ALA A 130 2.98 8.08 5.99
C ALA A 130 2.50 6.63 5.89
N ALA A 131 1.51 6.35 5.05
CA ALA A 131 0.99 5.01 4.84
C ALA A 131 2.09 4.06 4.32
N TYR A 132 2.90 4.51 3.36
CA TYR A 132 4.01 3.73 2.83
C TYR A 132 5.07 3.42 3.89
N SER A 133 5.43 4.41 4.74
CA SER A 133 6.36 4.18 5.85
C SER A 133 5.81 3.17 6.86
N ILE A 134 4.51 3.17 7.14
CA ILE A 134 3.88 2.21 8.05
C ILE A 134 3.89 0.81 7.43
N MET A 135 3.70 0.68 6.10
CA MET A 135 3.76 -0.63 5.42
C MET A 135 5.16 -1.22 5.50
N MET A 136 6.19 -0.39 5.31
CA MET A 136 7.58 -0.81 5.48
C MET A 136 7.90 -1.18 6.94
N LEU A 137 7.40 -0.40 7.91
CA LEU A 137 7.61 -0.67 9.32
C LEU A 137 7.06 -2.04 9.71
N GLN A 138 5.83 -2.38 9.31
CA GLN A 138 5.28 -3.67 9.71
C GLN A 138 6.05 -4.83 9.06
N THR A 139 6.55 -4.65 7.82
CA THR A 139 7.33 -5.71 7.15
C THR A 139 8.64 -5.92 7.89
N ASP A 140 9.29 -4.84 8.31
CA ASP A 140 10.49 -4.92 9.14
C ASP A 140 10.22 -5.61 10.50
N LEU A 141 9.19 -5.16 11.22
CA LEU A 141 8.91 -5.63 12.58
C LEU A 141 8.37 -7.06 12.65
N HIS A 142 7.59 -7.51 11.66
CA HIS A 142 6.91 -8.81 11.69
C HIS A 142 7.54 -9.88 10.82
N ASN A 143 8.52 -9.54 9.99
CA ASN A 143 9.24 -10.54 9.21
C ASN A 143 10.17 -11.38 10.11
N PRO A 144 10.01 -12.72 10.15
CA PRO A 144 10.86 -13.61 10.94
C PRO A 144 12.28 -13.76 10.38
N CYS A 145 12.50 -13.42 9.10
CA CYS A 145 13.81 -13.49 8.46
C CYS A 145 14.74 -12.32 8.85
N ILE A 146 14.20 -11.25 9.44
CA ILE A 146 14.99 -10.10 9.90
C ILE A 146 15.37 -10.34 11.38
N PRO A 147 16.67 -10.42 11.71
CA PRO A 147 17.13 -10.57 13.09
C PRO A 147 16.60 -9.44 13.99
N VAL A 148 16.25 -9.76 15.23
CA VAL A 148 15.63 -8.81 16.18
C VAL A 148 16.53 -7.59 16.42
N ASP A 149 17.85 -7.75 16.44
CA ASP A 149 18.84 -6.68 16.60
C ASP A 149 18.99 -5.78 15.35
N LYS A 150 18.42 -6.20 14.21
CA LYS A 150 18.43 -5.46 12.94
C LYS A 150 17.12 -4.76 12.63
N LYS A 151 16.05 -5.06 13.38
CA LYS A 151 14.75 -4.40 13.21
C LYS A 151 14.84 -2.92 13.55
N MET A 152 14.07 -2.11 12.83
CA MET A 152 13.96 -0.68 13.02
C MET A 152 13.51 -0.39 14.44
N SER A 153 14.29 0.41 15.16
CA SER A 153 13.91 0.86 16.52
C SER A 153 12.87 1.98 16.45
N LYS A 154 12.09 2.13 17.52
CA LYS A 154 11.12 3.23 17.68
C LYS A 154 11.76 4.60 17.43
N ALA A 155 12.92 4.84 18.03
CA ALA A 155 13.66 6.09 17.87
C ALA A 155 14.08 6.32 16.40
N MET A 156 14.45 5.26 15.68
CA MET A 156 14.77 5.35 14.26
C MET A 156 13.53 5.69 13.43
N PHE A 157 12.41 5.02 13.67
CA PHE A 157 11.15 5.27 12.96
C PHE A 157 10.67 6.72 13.14
N VAL A 158 10.69 7.23 14.38
CA VAL A 158 10.33 8.62 14.69
C VAL A 158 11.24 9.59 13.94
N ARG A 159 12.57 9.39 14.04
CA ARG A 159 13.55 10.26 13.37
C ARG A 159 13.39 10.28 11.85
N CYS A 160 13.10 9.14 11.23
CA CYS A 160 12.94 9.03 9.78
C CYS A 160 11.66 9.72 9.26
N ASN A 161 10.64 9.86 10.12
CA ASN A 161 9.34 10.37 9.72
C ASN A 161 9.05 11.79 10.24
N GLN A 162 9.80 12.31 11.21
CA GLN A 162 9.54 13.63 11.81
C GLN A 162 9.38 14.77 10.78
N ASP A 163 10.18 14.77 9.71
CA ASP A 163 10.18 15.83 8.69
C ASP A 163 8.98 15.68 7.73
N VAL A 164 8.57 14.44 7.45
CA VAL A 164 7.43 14.10 6.58
C VAL A 164 6.12 14.57 7.22
N TYR A 165 6.01 14.42 8.53
CA TYR A 165 4.85 14.83 9.31
C TYR A 165 4.89 16.34 9.64
N GLY A 166 5.66 17.13 8.88
CA GLY A 166 5.56 18.58 8.82
C GLY A 166 6.43 19.36 9.80
N GLY A 167 7.39 18.74 10.49
CA GLY A 167 8.38 19.40 11.35
C GLY A 167 7.83 20.28 12.48
N SER A 168 6.51 20.42 12.59
CA SER A 168 5.81 21.23 13.58
C SER A 168 5.65 20.43 14.87
N SER A 169 5.83 21.11 16.00
CA SER A 169 5.83 20.55 17.36
C SER A 169 4.54 19.81 17.74
N ASP A 170 3.44 19.97 17.00
CA ASP A 170 2.12 19.49 17.40
C ASP A 170 1.81 18.06 16.90
N LEU A 171 2.41 17.62 15.79
CA LEU A 171 2.44 16.19 15.38
C LEU A 171 3.64 15.44 15.99
N ALA A 172 4.52 16.20 16.65
CA ALA A 172 5.83 15.79 17.15
C ALA A 172 6.01 15.67 18.68
N PRO A 173 5.01 15.71 19.59
CA PRO A 173 5.31 15.47 21.00
C PRO A 173 5.34 13.97 21.25
N ASP A 174 6.43 13.28 20.89
CA ASP A 174 6.87 11.92 21.27
C ASP A 174 5.86 10.73 21.25
N GLY A 175 4.59 10.98 20.93
CA GLY A 175 3.48 10.07 21.20
C GLY A 175 2.70 9.67 19.95
N PHE A 176 2.63 10.51 18.90
CA PHE A 176 1.89 10.15 17.69
C PHE A 176 2.64 9.08 16.89
N LEU A 177 3.83 9.41 16.36
CA LEU A 177 4.69 8.46 15.65
C LEU A 177 5.13 7.30 16.56
N GLY A 178 5.41 7.61 17.82
CA GLY A 178 5.74 6.59 18.82
C GLY A 178 4.59 5.62 19.06
N GLY A 179 3.35 6.11 19.17
CA GLY A 179 2.16 5.29 19.35
C GLY A 179 1.83 4.46 18.12
N ILE A 180 2.06 4.97 16.91
CA ILE A 180 1.99 4.17 15.68
C ILE A 180 2.98 3.01 15.76
N TYR A 181 4.24 3.28 16.09
CA TYR A 181 5.26 2.24 16.22
C TYR A 181 4.85 1.16 17.22
N ASP A 182 4.41 1.57 18.42
CA ASP A 182 4.02 0.63 19.48
C ASP A 182 2.86 -0.27 19.02
N ARG A 183 1.81 0.30 18.43
CA ARG A 183 0.65 -0.47 17.92
C ARG A 183 1.02 -1.39 16.78
N ILE A 184 1.88 -0.96 15.85
CA ILE A 184 2.36 -1.82 14.78
C ILE A 184 3.21 -2.94 15.36
N GLN A 185 4.13 -2.67 16.29
CA GLN A 185 4.95 -3.68 16.94
C GLN A 185 4.10 -4.73 17.67
N GLU A 186 3.08 -4.28 18.41
CA GLU A 186 2.19 -5.15 19.16
C GLU A 186 1.33 -6.03 18.23
N ARG A 187 0.85 -5.48 17.12
CA ARG A 187 -0.08 -6.15 16.22
C ARG A 187 0.24 -5.85 14.76
N SER A 188 0.58 -6.87 13.97
CA SER A 188 0.71 -6.75 12.52
C SER A 188 -0.57 -6.24 11.86
N LEU A 189 -0.44 -5.53 10.74
CA LEU A 189 -1.57 -5.02 9.95
C LEU A 189 -2.43 -6.14 9.38
N ASP A 190 -1.82 -7.28 9.05
CA ASP A 190 -2.53 -8.42 8.51
C ASP A 190 -3.38 -9.09 9.57
N ARG A 191 -4.69 -9.14 9.29
CA ARG A 191 -5.56 -10.06 10.00
C ARG A 191 -5.30 -11.44 9.41
N LYS A 192 -4.70 -12.34 10.21
CA LYS A 192 -4.68 -13.78 9.93
C LYS A 192 -6.11 -14.31 9.97
N ASP A 193 -6.92 -13.97 8.98
CA ASP A 193 -8.17 -14.66 8.74
C ASP A 193 -7.80 -16.10 8.41
N GLY A 194 -8.28 -17.05 9.22
CA GLY A 194 -7.96 -18.48 9.16
C GLY A 194 -8.44 -19.20 7.89
N SER A 195 -8.41 -18.55 6.74
CA SER A 195 -8.54 -19.18 5.43
C SER A 195 -7.25 -19.96 5.11
N PRO A 196 -7.32 -21.27 4.83
CA PRO A 196 -6.17 -22.09 4.48
C PRO A 196 -5.72 -21.76 3.05
N GLY A 197 -4.98 -20.66 2.90
CA GLY A 197 -4.25 -20.31 1.68
C GLY A 197 -2.79 -20.72 1.80
N SER A 198 -2.52 -22.00 2.09
CA SER A 198 -1.17 -22.56 1.95
C SER A 198 -0.99 -22.94 0.48
N ALA A 199 -0.39 -22.05 -0.31
CA ALA A 199 0.14 -22.44 -1.59
C ALA A 199 1.35 -23.36 -1.33
N ALA A 200 1.40 -24.52 -1.98
CA ALA A 200 2.59 -25.38 -1.98
C ALA A 200 3.44 -25.05 -3.20
N CYS A 201 4.77 -25.14 -3.06
CA CYS A 201 5.69 -24.92 -4.17
C CYS A 201 5.43 -25.95 -5.29
N ALA A 202 5.12 -25.49 -6.51
CA ALA A 202 4.83 -26.36 -7.66
C ALA A 202 6.00 -27.28 -8.08
N LYS A 203 7.21 -27.07 -7.55
CA LYS A 203 8.39 -27.92 -7.81
C LYS A 203 8.68 -28.94 -6.71
N CYS A 204 8.48 -28.59 -5.45
CA CYS A 204 8.92 -29.43 -4.33
C CYS A 204 7.80 -29.81 -3.33
N HIS A 205 6.56 -29.39 -3.58
CA HIS A 205 5.37 -29.67 -2.74
C HIS A 205 5.53 -29.32 -1.25
N SER A 206 6.58 -28.58 -0.89
CA SER A 206 6.78 -28.05 0.44
C SER A 206 5.70 -26.99 0.70
N PRO A 207 5.16 -26.92 1.93
CA PRO A 207 4.36 -25.77 2.33
C PRO A 207 5.20 -24.52 2.07
N LEU A 208 4.72 -23.62 1.20
CA LEU A 208 5.33 -22.30 1.16
C LEU A 208 5.00 -21.66 2.52
N PRO A 209 5.92 -20.89 3.12
CA PRO A 209 5.49 -19.94 4.14
C PRO A 209 4.29 -19.19 3.56
N ALA A 210 3.26 -18.96 4.37
CA ALA A 210 2.15 -18.10 3.95
C ALA A 210 2.81 -16.87 3.32
N ALA A 211 2.43 -16.54 2.09
CA ALA A 211 2.85 -15.29 1.51
C ALA A 211 2.24 -14.24 2.44
N ASP A 212 3.02 -13.78 3.42
CA ASP A 212 2.65 -12.65 4.23
C ASP A 212 2.46 -11.54 3.20
N ASP A 213 1.25 -10.98 3.11
CA ASP A 213 0.80 -10.14 1.98
C ASP A 213 1.65 -8.86 1.82
N LEU A 214 2.59 -8.65 2.74
CA LEU A 214 3.53 -7.54 2.83
C LEU A 214 5.02 -7.95 2.73
N ALA A 215 5.32 -9.23 2.50
CA ALA A 215 6.68 -9.70 2.19
C ALA A 215 7.23 -9.10 0.89
N VAL A 216 6.38 -8.50 0.05
CA VAL A 216 6.77 -7.71 -1.13
C VAL A 216 7.77 -6.62 -0.76
N PHE A 217 7.56 -5.93 0.37
CA PHE A 217 8.49 -4.92 0.85
C PHE A 217 9.79 -5.54 1.39
N SER A 218 9.78 -6.81 1.81
CA SER A 218 10.98 -7.53 2.26
C SER A 218 11.86 -7.97 1.10
N THR A 219 11.28 -8.34 -0.05
CA THR A 219 12.07 -8.72 -1.24
C THR A 219 12.82 -7.52 -1.80
N VAL A 220 12.35 -6.30 -1.55
CA VAL A 220 13.08 -5.05 -1.86
C VAL A 220 14.26 -4.81 -0.89
N VAL A 221 14.26 -5.41 0.30
CA VAL A 221 15.18 -5.04 1.41
C VAL A 221 16.22 -6.13 1.72
N VAL A 222 16.18 -7.31 1.10
CA VAL A 222 17.14 -8.38 1.42
C VAL A 222 17.80 -8.95 0.17
N ASP A 223 18.97 -8.41 -0.18
CA ASP A 223 20.15 -9.28 -0.33
C ASP A 223 21.45 -8.51 -0.01
N ASN A 224 22.30 -9.12 0.80
CA ASN A 224 23.52 -8.51 1.29
C ASN A 224 24.69 -9.17 0.56
N ARG A 225 25.32 -8.38 -0.32
CA ARG A 225 26.42 -8.67 -1.27
C ARG A 225 25.92 -9.05 -2.68
N ASP A 226 26.42 -8.31 -3.66
CA ASP A 226 26.15 -8.37 -5.12
C ASP A 226 24.95 -7.55 -5.67
N PHE A 227 24.48 -6.56 -4.91
CA PHE A 227 23.33 -5.70 -5.24
C PHE A 227 23.57 -4.61 -6.33
N CYS A 228 24.72 -4.60 -7.01
CA CYS A 228 25.11 -3.47 -7.88
C CYS A 228 24.64 -3.56 -9.34
N GLU A 229 24.37 -4.74 -9.90
CA GLU A 229 24.12 -4.87 -11.36
C GLU A 229 22.64 -4.90 -11.80
N VAL A 230 21.69 -5.27 -10.94
CA VAL A 230 20.25 -5.34 -11.33
C VAL A 230 19.55 -3.98 -11.26
N LEU A 231 20.12 -3.03 -10.52
CA LEU A 231 19.51 -1.73 -10.25
C LEU A 231 19.70 -0.68 -11.37
N ASP A 232 20.29 -1.03 -12.52
CA ASP A 232 20.43 -0.08 -13.66
C ASP A 232 19.13 0.12 -14.46
N SER A 233 18.10 -0.71 -14.25
CA SER A 233 16.77 -0.51 -14.85
C SER A 233 15.80 0.29 -13.94
N TRP A 234 16.19 0.54 -12.69
CA TRP A 234 15.44 1.32 -11.70
C TRP A 234 16.24 2.57 -11.33
N SER A 235 16.41 3.48 -12.29
CA SER A 235 17.26 4.68 -12.15
C SER A 235 16.79 5.73 -11.12
N VAL A 236 15.99 5.36 -10.11
CA VAL A 236 15.64 6.25 -8.98
C VAL A 236 15.71 5.55 -7.61
N VAL A 237 16.17 4.29 -7.53
CA VAL A 237 16.39 3.63 -6.23
C VAL A 237 17.82 3.08 -6.18
N LYS A 238 18.80 3.99 -6.26
CA LYS A 238 20.20 3.66 -6.01
C LYS A 238 20.78 4.69 -5.07
N HIS A 239 21.36 4.16 -3.98
CA HIS A 239 21.92 4.81 -2.80
C HIS A 239 20.87 4.96 -1.68
N VAL A 240 20.93 4.23 -0.55
CA VAL A 240 22.12 3.78 0.19
C VAL A 240 21.74 2.86 1.39
N SER A 241 22.75 2.25 2.02
CA SER A 241 22.94 2.24 3.49
C SER A 241 22.96 3.66 4.12
N LEU A 242 21.83 4.25 4.51
CA LEU A 242 21.81 5.68 4.90
C LEU A 242 21.56 6.01 6.38
N CYS A 243 22.54 6.73 6.91
CA CYS A 243 22.37 7.83 7.86
C CYS A 243 21.04 8.59 7.65
N GLY A 244 20.42 9.04 8.75
CA GLY A 244 19.08 9.65 8.78
C GLY A 244 18.85 10.87 7.87
N SER A 245 19.88 11.41 7.20
CA SER A 245 19.80 12.58 6.32
C SER A 245 19.22 12.34 4.92
N CYS A 246 19.03 11.09 4.46
CA CYS A 246 18.58 10.82 3.08
C CYS A 246 17.21 10.16 2.94
N TRP A 247 16.57 9.78 4.04
CA TRP A 247 15.12 9.52 4.02
C TRP A 247 14.36 10.77 3.51
N GLY A 248 14.82 11.98 3.88
CA GLY A 248 14.31 13.25 3.36
C GLY A 248 14.43 13.45 1.84
N HIS A 249 15.40 12.80 1.17
CA HIS A 249 15.58 12.93 -0.29
C HIS A 249 14.68 11.96 -1.10
N MET A 250 14.25 10.84 -0.52
CA MET A 250 13.31 9.91 -1.17
C MET A 250 11.98 10.61 -1.52
N TYR A 251 11.59 11.59 -0.72
CA TYR A 251 10.35 12.35 -0.89
C TYR A 251 10.41 13.40 -2.00
N GLN A 252 11.60 13.85 -2.40
CA GLN A 252 11.76 14.82 -3.50
C GLN A 252 11.70 14.17 -4.89
N CYS A 253 11.90 12.85 -5.00
CA CYS A 253 11.92 12.14 -6.29
C CYS A 253 10.53 11.63 -6.75
N HIS A 254 9.49 11.73 -5.91
CA HIS A 254 8.15 11.20 -6.21
C HIS A 254 7.47 11.93 -7.38
N ASP A 255 7.70 13.23 -7.55
CA ASP A 255 7.14 14.04 -8.65
C ASP A 255 7.52 13.54 -10.05
N VAL A 256 8.66 12.86 -10.18
CA VAL A 256 9.18 12.39 -11.48
C VAL A 256 8.67 10.98 -11.82
N ALA A 257 8.34 10.15 -10.82
CA ALA A 257 8.04 8.73 -11.01
C ALA A 257 6.58 8.44 -11.39
N PHE A 258 5.64 9.32 -11.05
CA PHE A 258 4.19 9.08 -11.20
C PHE A 258 3.46 10.06 -12.14
N GLY A 259 4.20 10.91 -12.87
CA GLY A 259 3.65 11.63 -14.03
C GLY A 259 2.83 12.89 -13.74
N PHE A 260 3.06 13.57 -12.61
CA PHE A 260 2.45 14.88 -12.33
C PHE A 260 3.36 16.02 -12.80
N CYS A 261 3.52 16.20 -14.11
CA CYS A 261 4.28 17.33 -14.66
C CYS A 261 3.34 18.44 -15.14
N ASN A 262 3.08 19.43 -14.28
CA ASN A 262 2.61 20.75 -14.70
C ASN A 262 3.85 21.62 -14.97
N ILE A 263 4.16 21.82 -16.25
CA ILE A 263 5.32 22.61 -16.70
C ILE A 263 5.02 24.10 -16.47
N GLY A 264 5.63 24.69 -15.44
CA GLY A 264 5.86 26.13 -15.30
C GLY A 264 7.30 26.49 -15.69
N PRO A 265 7.58 27.71 -16.19
CA PRO A 265 8.76 27.98 -17.00
C PRO A 265 10.06 28.03 -16.18
N ARG A 266 11.09 27.38 -16.71
CA ARG A 266 12.47 27.42 -16.19
C ARG A 266 13.02 28.84 -16.25
N SER A 267 13.38 29.41 -15.10
CA SER A 267 14.36 30.49 -15.03
C SER A 267 15.77 29.89 -15.07
N SER A 268 16.45 30.10 -16.19
CA SER A 268 17.89 29.96 -16.35
C SER A 268 18.61 31.03 -15.54
N GLU A 269 19.56 30.64 -14.68
CA GLU A 269 20.80 31.39 -14.42
C GLU A 269 21.62 30.69 -13.32
N CYS A 270 22.74 30.10 -13.71
CA CYS A 270 23.94 29.97 -12.89
C CYS A 270 25.15 30.15 -13.82
N GLY A 271 25.64 31.38 -13.93
CA GLY A 271 27.07 31.63 -14.10
C GLY A 271 27.80 31.12 -12.86
N GLY A 272 29.04 30.64 -12.89
CA GLY A 272 30.17 31.15 -13.63
C GLY A 272 31.19 31.62 -12.60
N SER A 273 32.26 30.84 -12.44
CA SER A 273 33.62 31.10 -11.89
C SER A 273 34.05 30.00 -10.93
#